data_AF-A0A2V5P6A7-F1
#
_entry.id   AF-A0A2V5P6A7-F1
#
_cell.length_a   1.000
_cell.length_b   1.000
_cell.length_c   1.000
_cell.angle_alpha   90.00
_cell.angle_beta   90.00
_cell.angle_gamma   90.00
#
_symmetry.space_group_name_H-M   'P 1'
#
loop_
_entity.id
_entity.type
_entity.pdbx_description
1 polymer ?
#
loop_
_entity_poly.entity_id
_entity_poly.type
_entity_poly.pdbx_seq_one_letter_code
_entity_poly.pdbx_strand_id
1 'polypeptide(L)'
;AVERVQWLKALFPGGVPALWCPPVTHYDRDGAIDGARIAAHLRHLSPYVKGFLIPGSTGDGWELSEAEFRQLLEIALDLTQELDLHLLIGILKSDAAAALKSLRETVSWIESRAGQGKGQSLSRPAGPAPVAFAASALGKARVCGFAVCAPRGKEISQEEMSARLASILDSRK
;
A
#
# COMPACT_ATOMS: atom_id res chain seq x y z
N ALA A 1 -22.68 1.67 -6.97
CA ALA A 1 -22.96 1.62 -5.51
C ALA A 1 -22.82 0.20 -4.93
N VAL A 2 -23.49 -0.81 -5.51
CA VAL A 2 -23.43 -2.21 -5.04
C VAL A 2 -22.00 -2.78 -5.00
N GLU A 3 -21.21 -2.54 -6.05
CA GLU A 3 -19.82 -3.02 -6.14
C GLU A 3 -18.92 -2.43 -5.03
N ARG A 4 -19.02 -1.12 -4.77
CA ARG A 4 -18.28 -0.45 -3.69
C ARG A 4 -18.60 -1.08 -2.33
N VAL A 5 -19.87 -1.35 -2.05
CA VAL A 5 -20.29 -1.97 -0.78
C VAL A 5 -19.68 -3.36 -0.62
N GLN A 6 -19.60 -4.15 -1.70
CA GLN A 6 -18.95 -5.47 -1.67
C GLN A 6 -17.45 -5.36 -1.37
N TRP A 7 -16.75 -4.40 -2.00
CA TRP A 7 -15.34 -4.12 -1.71
C TRP A 7 -15.10 -3.71 -0.27
N LEU A 8 -15.90 -2.78 0.26
CA LEU A 8 -15.76 -2.34 1.64
C LEU A 8 -15.99 -3.48 2.64
N LYS A 9 -17.00 -4.33 2.41
CA LYS A 9 -17.25 -5.49 3.26
C LYS A 9 -16.13 -6.52 3.21
N ALA A 10 -15.52 -6.74 2.05
CA ALA A 10 -14.44 -7.71 1.90
C ALA A 10 -13.11 -7.21 2.50
N LEU A 11 -12.79 -5.93 2.31
CA LEU A 11 -11.54 -5.32 2.79
C LEU A 11 -11.59 -4.96 4.28
N PHE A 12 -12.77 -4.57 4.76
CA PHE A 12 -12.99 -4.04 6.10
C PHE A 12 -14.18 -4.72 6.77
N PRO A 13 -14.11 -6.03 7.09
CA PRO A 13 -15.21 -6.75 7.71
C PRO A 13 -15.60 -6.18 9.07
N GLY A 14 -14.65 -5.56 9.80
CA GLY A 14 -14.89 -4.82 11.04
C GLY A 14 -15.30 -3.35 10.86
N GLY A 15 -15.52 -2.90 9.62
CA GLY A 15 -15.76 -1.50 9.27
C GLY A 15 -14.50 -0.75 8.84
N VAL A 16 -14.68 0.27 8.01
CA VAL A 16 -13.57 1.11 7.51
C VAL A 16 -12.97 1.88 8.69
N PRO A 17 -11.64 1.91 8.88
CA PRO A 17 -11.00 2.73 9.90
C PRO A 17 -11.46 4.19 9.80
N ALA A 18 -11.96 4.73 10.91
CA ALA A 18 -12.38 6.12 11.00
C ALA A 18 -11.19 7.08 10.95
N LEU A 19 -10.02 6.64 11.42
CA LEU A 19 -8.78 7.40 11.44
C LEU A 19 -7.67 6.63 10.71
N TRP A 20 -6.99 7.36 9.83
CA TRP A 20 -5.81 6.91 9.09
C TRP A 20 -4.61 7.77 9.48
N CYS A 21 -3.49 7.13 9.80
CA CYS A 21 -2.26 7.84 10.14
C CYS A 21 -1.16 7.56 9.10
N PRO A 22 -0.56 8.60 8.49
CA PRO A 22 0.72 8.50 7.80
C PRO A 22 1.87 8.77 8.78
N PRO A 23 2.46 7.75 9.44
CA PRO A 23 3.51 7.96 10.42
C PRO A 23 4.82 8.40 9.74
N VAL A 24 5.68 9.04 10.53
CA VAL A 24 7.09 9.25 10.15
C VAL A 24 7.84 7.91 10.12
N THR A 25 8.87 7.82 9.28
CA THR A 25 9.84 6.72 9.32
C THR A 25 10.85 7.03 10.40
N HIS A 26 11.16 6.03 11.25
CA HIS A 26 12.16 6.20 12.31
C HIS A 26 13.50 5.67 11.83
N TYR A 27 14.56 6.39 12.21
CA TYR A 27 15.93 6.03 11.90
C TYR A 27 16.76 5.98 13.20
N ASP A 28 17.81 5.18 13.17
CA ASP A 28 18.80 5.13 14.23
C ASP A 28 19.80 6.29 14.14
N ARG A 29 20.87 6.25 14.93
CA ARG A 29 21.86 7.33 14.97
C ARG A 29 22.73 7.39 13.72
N ASP A 30 22.83 6.30 12.98
CA ASP A 30 23.62 6.18 11.76
C ASP A 30 22.76 6.44 10.50
N GLY A 31 21.45 6.69 10.69
CA GLY A 31 20.50 6.98 9.63
C GLY A 31 19.87 5.73 9.00
N ALA A 32 20.11 4.54 9.54
CA ALA A 32 19.44 3.33 9.07
C ALA A 32 18.03 3.22 9.67
N ILE A 33 17.11 2.52 8.99
CA ILE A 33 15.73 2.32 9.46
C ILE A 33 15.74 1.63 10.84
N ASP A 34 15.11 2.26 11.82
CA ASP A 34 14.96 1.75 13.18
C ASP A 34 13.61 1.03 13.34
N GLY A 35 13.62 -0.27 13.05
CA GLY A 35 12.44 -1.13 13.15
C GLY A 35 11.86 -1.23 14.57
N ALA A 36 12.69 -1.14 15.60
CA ALA A 36 12.23 -1.20 16.99
C ALA A 36 11.40 0.03 17.36
N ARG A 37 11.84 1.23 16.94
CA ARG A 37 11.08 2.47 17.12
C ARG A 37 9.80 2.49 16.30
N ILE A 38 9.85 2.02 15.05
CA ILE A 38 8.64 1.88 14.22
C ILE A 38 7.61 0.98 14.93
N ALA A 39 8.04 -0.20 15.39
CA ALA A 39 7.17 -1.12 16.12
C ALA A 39 6.58 -0.50 17.39
N ALA A 40 7.41 0.18 18.20
CA ALA A 40 6.94 0.86 19.40
C ALA A 40 5.90 1.94 19.08
N HIS A 41 6.13 2.74 18.04
CA HIS A 41 5.21 3.79 17.60
C HIS A 41 3.87 3.21 17.12
N LEU A 42 3.89 2.17 16.28
CA LEU A 42 2.67 1.54 15.79
C LEU A 42 1.88 0.86 16.91
N ARG A 43 2.56 0.18 17.86
CA ARG A 43 1.90 -0.41 19.04
C ARG A 43 1.24 0.63 19.93
N HIS A 44 1.86 1.81 20.09
CA HIS A 44 1.27 2.90 20.84
C HIS A 44 -0.01 3.45 20.19
N LEU A 45 -0.03 3.54 18.85
CA LEU A 45 -1.16 4.07 18.10
C LEU A 45 -2.29 3.05 17.87
N SER A 46 -1.98 1.75 17.83
CA SER A 46 -2.92 0.69 17.43
C SER A 46 -4.23 0.61 18.24
N PRO A 47 -4.34 1.06 19.51
CA PRO A 47 -5.63 1.11 20.19
C PRO A 47 -6.59 2.15 19.59
N TYR A 48 -6.06 3.19 18.95
CA TYR A 48 -6.83 4.36 18.49
C TYR A 48 -6.87 4.49 16.96
N VAL A 49 -5.86 3.97 16.27
CA VAL A 49 -5.70 4.05 14.81
C VAL A 49 -5.63 2.64 14.24
N LYS A 50 -6.52 2.35 13.29
CA LYS A 50 -6.57 1.04 12.60
C LYS A 50 -6.15 1.08 11.14
N GLY A 51 -5.98 2.27 10.56
CA GLY A 51 -5.51 2.45 9.19
C GLY A 51 -4.19 3.21 9.13
N PHE A 52 -3.23 2.72 8.36
CA PHE A 52 -1.93 3.36 8.18
C PHE A 52 -1.58 3.51 6.70
N LEU A 53 -0.88 4.60 6.37
CA LEU A 53 -0.26 4.81 5.06
C LEU A 53 1.26 4.72 5.21
N ILE A 54 1.86 3.61 4.77
CA ILE A 54 3.31 3.35 4.94
C ILE A 54 3.90 2.72 3.67
N PRO A 55 4.99 3.29 3.11
CA PRO A 55 5.45 4.66 3.36
C PRO A 55 4.45 5.69 2.82
N GLY A 56 4.56 6.93 3.30
CA GLY A 56 3.88 8.10 2.75
C GLY A 56 4.86 9.27 2.68
N SER A 57 4.43 10.44 2.20
CA SER A 57 5.32 11.63 2.16
C SER A 57 5.76 12.07 3.55
N THR A 58 4.94 11.84 4.58
CA THR A 58 5.30 12.10 5.99
C THR A 58 6.38 11.14 6.50
N GLY A 59 6.46 9.94 5.92
CA GLY A 59 7.46 8.92 6.25
C GLY A 59 8.60 8.88 5.23
N ASP A 60 8.96 10.03 4.66
CA ASP A 60 10.08 10.20 3.72
C ASP A 60 10.00 9.32 2.47
N GLY A 61 8.79 8.93 2.04
CA GLY A 61 8.65 7.98 0.93
C GLY A 61 9.16 8.48 -0.43
N TRP A 62 9.53 9.77 -0.57
CA TRP A 62 10.22 10.27 -1.77
C TRP A 62 11.74 10.06 -1.71
N GLU A 63 12.27 9.98 -0.50
CA GLU A 63 13.70 9.96 -0.19
C GLU A 63 14.25 8.54 -0.01
N LEU A 64 13.39 7.57 0.33
CA LEU A 64 13.80 6.17 0.51
C LEU A 64 14.39 5.58 -0.78
N SER A 65 15.55 4.94 -0.64
CA SER A 65 16.06 4.03 -1.66
C SER A 65 15.12 2.82 -1.83
N GLU A 66 15.29 2.05 -2.90
CA GLU A 66 14.50 0.83 -3.10
C GLU A 66 14.70 -0.18 -1.95
N ALA A 67 15.94 -0.32 -1.46
CA ALA A 67 16.25 -1.22 -0.35
C ALA A 67 15.55 -0.79 0.95
N GLU A 68 15.60 0.50 1.27
CA GLU A 68 14.92 1.07 2.44
C GLU A 68 13.39 0.97 2.33
N PHE A 69 12.83 1.24 1.15
CA PHE A 69 11.41 1.05 0.88
C PHE A 69 10.99 -0.41 1.15
N ARG A 70 11.79 -1.39 0.70
CA ARG A 70 11.52 -2.81 0.94
C ARG A 70 11.62 -3.18 2.42
N GLN A 71 12.66 -2.71 3.10
CA GLN A 71 12.86 -2.95 4.54
C GLN A 71 11.72 -2.36 5.37
N LEU A 72 11.31 -1.11 5.08
CA LEU A 72 10.20 -0.47 5.77
C LEU A 72 8.87 -1.20 5.52
N LEU A 73 8.63 -1.62 4.27
CA LEU A 73 7.42 -2.33 3.92
C LEU A 73 7.36 -3.71 4.57
N GLU A 74 8.49 -4.41 4.69
CA GLU A 74 8.57 -5.69 5.42
C GLU A 74 8.15 -5.52 6.88
N ILE A 75 8.72 -4.53 7.58
CA ILE A 75 8.35 -4.19 8.96
C ILE A 75 6.86 -3.85 9.07
N ALA A 76 6.34 -3.04 8.14
CA ALA A 76 4.93 -2.63 8.14
C ALA A 76 3.99 -3.82 7.96
N LEU A 77 4.30 -4.75 7.05
CA LEU A 77 3.48 -5.94 6.79
C LEU A 77 3.43 -6.88 7.99
N ASP A 78 4.56 -7.06 8.70
CA ASP A 78 4.58 -7.87 9.92
C ASP A 78 3.75 -7.23 11.03
N LEU A 79 3.92 -5.93 11.26
CA LEU A 79 3.19 -5.21 12.29
C LEU A 79 1.70 -5.09 12.00
N THR A 80 1.28 -4.95 10.74
CA THR A 80 -0.14 -4.87 10.40
C THR A 80 -0.85 -6.19 10.68
N GLN A 81 -0.18 -7.32 10.45
CA GLN A 81 -0.68 -8.64 10.83
C GLN A 81 -0.70 -8.84 12.35
N GLU A 82 0.39 -8.51 13.04
CA GLU A 82 0.50 -8.62 14.51
C GLU A 82 -0.59 -7.81 15.24
N LEU A 83 -0.84 -6.59 14.79
CA LEU A 83 -1.66 -5.60 15.51
C LEU A 83 -3.07 -5.43 14.93
N ASP A 84 -3.48 -6.27 13.99
CA ASP A 84 -4.78 -6.23 13.32
C ASP A 84 -5.06 -4.86 12.66
N LEU A 85 -4.12 -4.36 11.84
CA LEU A 85 -4.17 -3.04 11.19
C LEU A 85 -4.37 -3.12 9.68
N HIS A 86 -4.89 -2.06 9.05
CA HIS A 86 -5.03 -1.94 7.61
C HIS A 86 -3.92 -1.08 7.02
N LEU A 87 -3.32 -1.55 5.91
CA LEU A 87 -2.20 -0.87 5.25
C LEU A 87 -2.61 -0.34 3.87
N LEU A 88 -2.42 0.97 3.69
CA LEU A 88 -2.25 1.59 2.37
C LEU A 88 -0.75 1.75 2.11
N ILE A 89 -0.31 1.33 0.93
CA ILE A 89 1.09 1.49 0.53
C ILE A 89 1.22 2.73 -0.37
N GLY A 90 2.05 3.69 0.02
CA GLY A 90 2.35 4.85 -0.82
C GLY A 90 3.31 4.50 -1.95
N ILE A 91 2.89 4.75 -3.18
CA ILE A 91 3.70 4.66 -4.40
C ILE A 91 4.01 6.09 -4.85
N LEU A 92 5.09 6.65 -4.31
CA LEU A 92 5.50 8.03 -4.52
C LEU A 92 6.43 8.12 -5.73
N LYS A 93 5.83 8.33 -6.91
CA LYS A 93 6.53 8.53 -8.18
C LYS A 93 5.98 9.77 -8.89
N SER A 94 6.83 10.44 -9.66
CA SER A 94 6.51 11.70 -10.35
C SER A 94 5.65 11.52 -11.61
N ASP A 95 5.64 10.33 -12.18
CA ASP A 95 4.91 9.98 -13.40
C ASP A 95 4.16 8.65 -13.25
N ALA A 96 3.12 8.48 -14.07
CA ALA A 96 2.22 7.35 -14.00
C ALA A 96 2.86 6.02 -14.41
N ALA A 97 3.82 6.04 -15.34
CA ALA A 97 4.49 4.83 -15.80
C ALA A 97 5.41 4.26 -14.72
N ALA A 98 6.20 5.13 -14.07
CA ALA A 98 7.02 4.77 -12.92
C ALA A 98 6.16 4.32 -11.73
N ALA A 99 5.04 5.00 -11.46
CA ALA A 99 4.10 4.58 -10.42
C ALA A 99 3.55 3.18 -10.69
N LEU A 100 3.12 2.91 -11.93
CA LEU A 100 2.60 1.60 -12.33
C LEU A 100 3.66 0.50 -12.24
N LYS A 101 4.89 0.77 -12.68
CA LYS A 101 6.03 -0.16 -12.56
C LYS A 101 6.28 -0.49 -11.08
N SER A 102 6.43 0.54 -10.24
CA SER A 102 6.66 0.40 -8.80
C SER A 102 5.54 -0.36 -8.10
N LEU A 103 4.29 -0.13 -8.49
CA LEU A 103 3.13 -0.84 -7.96
C LEU A 103 3.21 -2.33 -8.31
N ARG A 104 3.48 -2.68 -9.58
CA ARG A 104 3.60 -4.07 -10.03
C ARG A 104 4.74 -4.81 -9.32
N GLU A 105 5.90 -4.17 -9.20
CA GLU A 105 7.06 -4.71 -8.49
C GLU A 105 6.79 -4.87 -6.99
N THR A 106 5.96 -4.00 -6.41
CA THR A 106 5.52 -4.12 -5.02
C THR A 106 4.60 -5.31 -4.83
N VAL A 107 3.57 -5.44 -5.67
CA VAL A 107 2.63 -6.57 -5.65
C VAL A 107 3.35 -7.90 -5.83
N SER A 108 4.20 -8.01 -6.86
CA SER A 108 4.94 -9.24 -7.15
C SER A 108 5.84 -9.69 -6.00
N TRP A 109 6.45 -8.74 -5.29
CA TRP A 109 7.25 -9.03 -4.11
C TRP A 109 6.40 -9.47 -2.90
N ILE A 110 5.23 -8.87 -2.67
CA ILE A 110 4.32 -9.31 -1.61
C ILE A 110 3.83 -10.73 -1.89
N GLU A 111 3.50 -11.03 -3.15
CA GLU A 111 3.11 -12.37 -3.59
C GLU A 111 4.24 -13.40 -3.40
N SER A 112 5.47 -13.05 -3.78
CA SER A 112 6.62 -13.95 -3.60
C SER A 112 6.93 -14.21 -2.13
N ARG A 113 6.84 -13.18 -1.27
CA ARG A 113 6.97 -13.30 0.19
C ARG A 113 5.92 -14.23 0.79
N ALA A 114 4.69 -14.22 0.28
CA ALA A 114 3.62 -15.09 0.74
C ALA A 114 3.75 -16.56 0.28
N GLY A 115 4.84 -16.94 -0.38
CA GLY A 115 5.04 -18.30 -0.93
C GLY A 115 4.18 -18.59 -2.17
N GLN A 116 3.56 -17.56 -2.76
CA GLN A 116 2.79 -17.69 -4.00
C GLN A 116 3.74 -17.47 -5.20
N GLY A 117 4.56 -18.48 -5.49
CA GLY A 117 5.47 -18.45 -6.63
C GLY A 117 4.75 -18.40 -7.97
N LYS A 118 5.12 -17.41 -8.81
CA LYS A 118 4.95 -17.30 -10.27
C LYS A 118 3.81 -18.16 -10.87
N GLY A 119 2.55 -17.70 -10.79
CA GLY A 119 1.46 -18.41 -11.46
C GLY A 119 0.07 -17.77 -11.48
N GLN A 120 -0.23 -16.77 -10.64
CA GLN A 120 -1.53 -16.06 -10.66
C GLN A 120 -1.31 -14.56 -10.43
N SER A 121 -0.41 -14.00 -11.24
CA SER A 121 0.23 -12.68 -11.05
C SER A 121 -0.66 -11.53 -11.54
N LEU A 122 -1.80 -11.24 -10.88
CA LEU A 122 -2.87 -10.29 -11.30
C LEU A 122 -4.00 -10.90 -12.13
N SER A 123 -4.00 -12.22 -12.38
CA SER A 123 -5.14 -12.90 -12.99
C SER A 123 -6.34 -12.81 -12.05
N ARG A 124 -7.45 -12.21 -12.52
CA ARG A 124 -8.69 -12.10 -11.75
C ARG A 124 -9.03 -13.47 -11.13
N PRO A 125 -9.03 -13.63 -9.80
CA PRO A 125 -9.34 -14.92 -9.22
C PRO A 125 -10.78 -15.30 -9.61
N ALA A 126 -11.02 -16.59 -9.83
CA ALA A 126 -12.35 -17.07 -10.18
C ALA A 126 -13.32 -16.78 -9.02
N GLY A 127 -14.23 -15.82 -9.23
CA GLY A 127 -15.20 -15.38 -8.23
C GLY A 127 -15.41 -13.85 -8.22
N PRO A 128 -16.23 -13.32 -7.31
CA PRO A 128 -16.38 -11.88 -7.14
C PRO A 128 -15.04 -11.24 -6.75
N ALA A 129 -14.61 -10.22 -7.48
CA ALA A 129 -13.31 -9.56 -7.30
C ALA A 129 -12.95 -9.20 -5.83
N PRO A 130 -13.90 -8.80 -4.97
CA PRO A 130 -13.61 -8.54 -3.55
C PRO A 130 -13.20 -9.78 -2.74
N VAL A 131 -13.88 -10.91 -2.95
CA VAL A 131 -13.61 -12.18 -2.22
C VAL A 131 -12.26 -12.75 -2.65
N ALA A 132 -12.06 -12.74 -3.96
CA ALA A 132 -10.82 -13.03 -4.64
C ALA A 132 -9.62 -12.23 -4.08
N PHE A 133 -9.78 -10.92 -3.91
CA PHE A 133 -8.74 -10.06 -3.34
C PHE A 133 -8.49 -10.34 -1.86
N ALA A 134 -9.54 -10.52 -1.05
CA ALA A 134 -9.38 -10.85 0.37
C ALA A 134 -8.56 -12.14 0.58
N ALA A 135 -8.70 -13.12 -0.33
CA ALA A 135 -7.94 -14.37 -0.31
C ALA A 135 -6.52 -14.27 -0.91
N SER A 136 -6.19 -13.18 -1.59
CA SER A 136 -4.87 -12.94 -2.22
C SER A 136 -3.77 -12.68 -1.19
N ALA A 137 -2.51 -12.71 -1.62
CA ALA A 137 -1.36 -12.33 -0.79
C ALA A 137 -1.53 -10.93 -0.17
N LEU A 138 -2.04 -9.96 -0.94
CA LEU A 138 -2.29 -8.59 -0.47
C LEU A 138 -3.33 -8.56 0.65
N GLY A 139 -4.48 -9.22 0.44
CA GLY A 139 -5.56 -9.28 1.44
C GLY A 139 -5.12 -9.97 2.73
N LYS A 140 -4.40 -11.09 2.62
CA LYS A 140 -3.83 -11.82 3.77
C LYS A 140 -2.76 -11.02 4.51
N ALA A 141 -2.01 -10.19 3.80
CA ALA A 141 -1.04 -9.24 4.36
C ALA A 141 -1.68 -7.91 4.80
N ARG A 142 -3.02 -7.83 4.79
CA ARG A 142 -3.82 -6.68 5.23
C ARG A 142 -3.57 -5.38 4.45
N VAL A 143 -3.07 -5.51 3.23
CA VAL A 143 -2.96 -4.41 2.28
C VAL A 143 -4.34 -4.15 1.70
N CYS A 144 -4.89 -2.97 1.96
CA CYS A 144 -6.21 -2.58 1.49
C CYS A 144 -6.18 -1.65 0.27
N GLY A 145 -4.99 -1.27 -0.21
CA GLY A 145 -4.83 -0.48 -1.41
C GLY A 145 -3.48 0.22 -1.50
N PHE A 146 -3.38 1.07 -2.52
CA PHE A 146 -2.19 1.88 -2.80
C PHE A 146 -2.59 3.35 -2.87
N ALA A 147 -1.75 4.24 -2.36
CA ALA A 147 -1.86 5.68 -2.56
C ALA A 147 -0.86 6.09 -3.63
N VAL A 148 -1.33 6.69 -4.72
CA VAL A 148 -0.49 7.22 -5.80
C VAL A 148 -0.55 8.74 -5.80
N CYS A 149 0.57 9.40 -6.12
CA CYS A 149 0.58 10.84 -6.29
C CYS A 149 0.08 11.21 -7.69
N ALA A 150 -0.69 12.31 -7.77
CA ALA A 150 -0.96 12.93 -9.04
C ALA A 150 0.36 13.39 -9.69
N PRO A 151 0.49 13.29 -11.03
CA PRO A 151 1.59 13.91 -11.76
C PRO A 151 1.75 15.38 -11.36
N ARG A 152 3.00 15.81 -11.13
CA ARG A 152 3.33 17.20 -10.73
C ARG A 152 3.93 17.97 -11.90
N GLY A 153 3.63 19.25 -11.99
CA GLY A 153 4.22 20.17 -12.98
C GLY A 153 3.25 21.29 -13.36
N LYS A 154 3.76 22.51 -13.55
CA LYS A 154 2.94 23.67 -13.93
C LYS A 154 2.28 23.52 -15.31
N GLU A 155 2.84 22.66 -16.14
CA GLU A 155 2.42 22.43 -17.53
C GLU A 155 1.37 21.32 -17.69
N ILE A 156 1.01 20.60 -16.61
CA ILE A 156 0.08 19.46 -16.70
C ILE A 156 -1.36 19.96 -16.55
N SER A 157 -2.18 19.75 -17.58
CA SER A 157 -3.61 20.06 -17.52
C SER A 157 -4.38 19.09 -16.61
N GLN A 158 -5.57 19.48 -16.15
CA GLN A 158 -6.44 18.60 -15.36
C GLN A 158 -6.89 17.35 -16.14
N GLU A 159 -7.11 17.51 -17.46
CA GLU A 159 -7.46 16.40 -18.35
C GLU A 159 -6.30 15.39 -18.46
N GLU A 160 -5.08 15.90 -18.64
CA GLU A 160 -3.89 15.07 -18.71
C GLU A 160 -3.61 14.38 -17.36
N MET A 161 -3.77 15.08 -16.24
CA MET A 161 -3.67 14.50 -14.90
C MET A 161 -4.66 13.36 -14.71
N SER A 162 -5.92 13.57 -15.12
CA SER A 162 -6.98 12.56 -15.03
C SER A 162 -6.68 11.35 -15.90
N ALA A 163 -6.26 11.56 -17.15
CA ALA A 163 -5.89 10.48 -18.07
C ALA A 163 -4.71 9.65 -17.55
N ARG A 164 -3.70 10.32 -16.99
CA ARG A 164 -2.53 9.65 -16.38
C ARG A 164 -2.91 8.83 -15.15
N LEU A 165 -3.75 9.36 -14.25
CA LEU A 165 -4.26 8.59 -13.10
C LEU A 165 -5.15 7.42 -13.53
N ALA A 166 -6.02 7.63 -14.53
CA ALA A 166 -6.86 6.57 -15.09
C ALA A 166 -6.01 5.43 -15.68
N SER A 167 -4.88 5.73 -16.33
CA SER A 167 -3.99 4.71 -16.87
C SER A 167 -3.44 3.72 -15.82
N ILE A 168 -3.31 4.16 -14.56
CA ILE A 168 -2.91 3.30 -13.43
C ILE A 168 -4.06 2.37 -13.02
N LEU A 169 -5.30 2.85 -13.09
CA LEU A 169 -6.50 2.07 -12.75
C LEU A 169 -6.91 1.08 -13.85
N ASP A 170 -6.65 1.44 -15.10
CA ASP A 170 -7.06 0.73 -16.31
C ASP A 170 -5.99 -0.23 -16.84
N SER A 171 -4.81 -0.29 -16.22
CA SER A 171 -3.74 -1.24 -16.54
C SER A 171 -4.09 -2.71 -16.22
N ARG A 172 -5.39 -3.01 -16.09
CA ARG A 172 -6.05 -4.30 -15.85
C ARG A 172 -6.42 -5.03 -17.16
N LYS A 173 -5.91 -4.58 -18.30
CA LYS A 173 -6.02 -5.29 -19.59
C LYS A 173 -4.88 -6.27 -19.77
#